data_AF-A0A8T3RD65-F1
#
_entry.id   AF-A0A8T3RD65-F1
#
_cell.length_a   1.000
_cell.length_b   1.000
_cell.length_c   1.000
_cell.angle_alpha   90.00
_cell.angle_beta   90.00
_cell.angle_gamma   90.00
#
_symmetry.space_group_name_H-M   'P 1'
#
loop_
_entity.id
_entity.type
_entity.pdbx_description
1 polymer ?
#
loop_
_entity_poly.entity_id
_entity_poly.type
_entity_poly.pdbx_seq_one_letter_code
_entity_poly.pdbx_strand_id
1 'polypeptide(L)'
;ALTDIADAGSNLALATALLDEAQTTAAGRARLALAAAVGNIPGWHAPGSPEPDSADVEGRLGNQLAWFAEPGFLVYFWAREQVERQAGGNPSWNTGVDYRRLLETSINHDQVIALYDMAGISLDADLQTLEITPRIEADPAALEYLERNIVFSGELAGVPVLAMHTDGDGLVTPDNQHAYAEVVRAAGNEALLRQVYVHRAGHCSFTAAEVTVALDALLERVETGSWPELDPETMNSKARTMRPDRSRLRTGDTVEPGFFAYQPRPFPRAYDMRDVGQRKAAAGSDPR
;
A
#
# COMPACT_ATOMS: atom_id res chain seq x y z
N ALA A 1 -1.59 18.04 -13.21
CA ALA A 1 -2.89 17.87 -12.50
C ALA A 1 -2.85 16.58 -11.68
N LEU A 2 -3.58 16.44 -10.57
CA LEU A 2 -3.60 15.16 -9.81
C LEU A 2 -4.59 14.14 -10.41
N THR A 3 -5.53 14.63 -11.20
CA THR A 3 -6.55 13.90 -11.97
C THR A 3 -6.57 14.45 -13.38
N ASP A 4 -7.32 13.80 -14.27
CA ASP A 4 -7.43 14.16 -15.69
C ASP A 4 -6.04 14.19 -16.34
N ILE A 5 -5.26 13.13 -16.08
CA ILE A 5 -3.89 12.94 -16.52
C ILE A 5 -3.87 12.70 -18.02
N ALA A 6 -3.54 13.75 -18.77
CA ALA A 6 -3.32 13.70 -20.22
C ALA A 6 -1.86 13.38 -20.61
N ASP A 7 -0.91 13.61 -19.69
CA ASP A 7 0.53 13.37 -19.90
C ASP A 7 1.19 12.95 -18.57
N ALA A 8 1.32 11.64 -18.37
CA ALA A 8 1.95 11.09 -17.18
C ALA A 8 3.41 11.54 -17.01
N GLY A 9 4.13 11.80 -18.11
CA GLY A 9 5.54 12.20 -18.08
C GLY A 9 5.73 13.62 -17.55
N SER A 10 4.94 14.58 -18.04
CA SER A 10 4.94 15.95 -17.52
C SER A 10 4.52 16.00 -16.05
N ASN A 11 3.56 15.17 -15.67
CA ASN A 11 3.09 15.05 -14.30
C ASN A 11 4.15 14.50 -13.34
N LEU A 12 4.85 13.44 -13.76
CA LEU A 12 6.00 12.89 -13.04
C LEU A 12 7.08 13.94 -12.85
N ALA A 13 7.46 14.65 -13.92
CA ALA A 13 8.49 15.68 -13.87
C ALA A 13 8.15 16.81 -12.87
N LEU A 14 6.89 17.25 -12.85
CA LEU A 14 6.42 18.26 -11.88
C LEU A 14 6.46 17.73 -10.44
N ALA A 15 6.00 16.49 -10.21
CA ALA A 15 6.00 15.91 -8.88
C ALA A 15 7.42 15.71 -8.33
N THR A 16 8.35 15.25 -9.17
CA THR A 16 9.77 15.16 -8.82
C THR A 16 10.36 16.52 -8.49
N ALA A 17 10.08 17.56 -9.30
CA ALA A 17 10.57 18.91 -9.02
C ALA A 17 10.03 19.47 -7.68
N LEU A 18 8.75 19.25 -7.38
CA LEU A 18 8.14 19.64 -6.10
C LEU A 18 8.72 18.88 -4.91
N LEU A 19 8.99 17.58 -5.08
CA LEU A 19 9.66 16.76 -4.07
C LEU A 19 11.08 17.28 -3.80
N ASP A 20 11.85 17.57 -4.84
CA ASP A 20 13.20 18.12 -4.72
C ASP A 20 13.20 19.50 -4.05
N GLU A 21 12.28 20.38 -4.44
CA GLU A 21 12.13 21.71 -3.84
C GLU A 21 11.75 21.63 -2.36
N ALA A 22 10.73 20.83 -2.01
CA ALA A 22 10.26 20.71 -0.63
C ALA A 22 11.34 20.12 0.30
N GLN A 23 12.21 19.24 -0.21
CA GLN A 23 13.32 18.68 0.55
C GLN A 23 14.36 19.71 1.00
N THR A 24 14.43 20.88 0.34
CA THR A 24 15.43 21.92 0.65
C THR A 24 15.17 22.67 1.96
N THR A 25 14.00 22.49 2.59
CA THR A 25 13.62 23.19 3.82
C THR A 25 13.04 22.24 4.86
N ALA A 26 13.21 22.57 6.15
CA ALA A 26 12.61 21.81 7.24
C ALA A 26 11.07 21.79 7.14
N ALA A 27 10.46 22.92 6.78
CA ALA A 27 9.01 23.02 6.58
C ALA A 27 8.51 22.13 5.45
N GLY A 28 9.22 22.09 4.31
CA GLY A 28 8.86 21.21 3.19
C GLY A 28 9.03 19.74 3.54
N ARG A 29 10.12 19.35 4.23
CA ARG A 29 10.33 18.00 4.75
C ARG A 29 9.21 17.54 5.70
N ALA A 30 8.79 18.40 6.63
CA ALA A 30 7.67 18.12 7.53
C ALA A 30 6.35 17.88 6.75
N ARG A 31 6.08 18.69 5.73
CA ARG A 31 4.90 18.51 4.85
C ARG A 31 4.96 17.23 4.03
N LEU A 32 6.14 16.83 3.55
CA LEU A 32 6.33 15.55 2.88
C LEU A 32 6.10 14.37 3.84
N ALA A 33 6.47 14.49 5.11
CA ALA A 33 6.15 13.49 6.12
C ALA A 33 4.63 13.36 6.34
N LEU A 34 3.89 14.48 6.36
CA LEU A 34 2.43 14.44 6.38
C LEU A 34 1.86 13.73 5.15
N ALA A 35 2.40 14.00 3.96
CA ALA A 35 1.98 13.30 2.74
C ALA A 35 2.25 11.78 2.82
N ALA A 36 3.40 11.37 3.36
CA ALA A 36 3.74 9.97 3.58
C ALA A 36 2.82 9.29 4.61
N ALA A 37 2.41 10.03 5.65
CA ALA A 37 1.50 9.53 6.68
C ALA A 37 0.09 9.24 6.14
N VAL A 38 -0.44 10.10 5.26
CA VAL A 38 -1.76 9.89 4.63
C VAL A 38 -1.80 8.59 3.82
N GLY A 39 -0.69 8.17 3.23
CA GLY A 39 -0.55 6.91 2.50
C GLY A 39 -0.04 5.72 3.33
N ASN A 40 0.22 5.89 4.63
CA ASN A 40 0.91 4.90 5.48
C ASN A 40 2.21 4.37 4.87
N ILE A 41 2.99 5.25 4.21
CA ILE A 41 4.26 4.85 3.59
C ILE A 41 5.26 4.48 4.69
N PRO A 42 5.82 3.26 4.70
CA PRO A 42 6.77 2.83 5.71
C PRO A 42 8.09 3.60 5.59
N GLY A 43 8.74 3.81 6.74
CA GLY A 43 10.07 4.40 6.84
C GLY A 43 11.22 3.48 6.46
N TRP A 44 10.98 2.45 5.64
CA TRP A 44 11.96 1.41 5.26
C TRP A 44 11.85 1.12 3.76
N HIS A 45 12.93 1.28 3.00
CA HIS A 45 12.90 1.24 1.53
C HIS A 45 13.85 0.21 0.91
N ALA A 46 15.12 0.23 1.32
CA ALA A 46 16.18 -0.52 0.64
C ALA A 46 16.18 -2.03 1.02
N PRO A 47 15.99 -2.96 0.08
CA PRO A 47 16.03 -4.39 0.37
C PRO A 47 17.37 -4.82 0.98
N GLY A 48 17.34 -5.64 2.02
CA GLY A 48 18.53 -6.12 2.72
C GLY A 48 19.13 -5.14 3.75
N SER A 49 18.64 -3.90 3.82
CA SER A 49 18.98 -2.98 4.90
C SER A 49 18.28 -3.36 6.22
N PRO A 50 18.85 -3.06 7.38
CA PRO A 50 18.13 -3.19 8.66
C PRO A 50 16.94 -2.22 8.70
N GLU A 51 15.88 -2.61 9.40
CA GLU A 51 14.76 -1.70 9.68
C GLU A 51 15.26 -0.51 10.51
N PRO A 52 14.97 0.73 10.12
CA PRO A 52 15.37 1.90 10.91
C PRO A 52 14.69 1.94 12.27
N ASP A 53 15.41 2.48 13.27
CA ASP A 53 14.83 2.70 14.59
C ASP A 53 13.63 3.67 14.50
N SER A 54 12.57 3.38 15.26
CA SER A 54 11.41 4.26 15.37
C SER A 54 11.76 5.71 15.76
N ALA A 55 12.83 5.92 16.53
CA ALA A 55 13.33 7.23 16.93
C ALA A 55 14.11 7.95 15.84
N ASP A 56 14.55 7.27 14.77
CA ASP A 56 15.23 7.88 13.63
C ASP A 56 14.21 8.51 12.66
N VAL A 57 13.60 9.61 13.11
CA VAL A 57 12.53 10.30 12.36
C VAL A 57 13.00 10.84 11.00
N GLU A 58 14.25 11.30 10.92
CA GLU A 58 14.82 11.84 9.67
C GLU A 58 15.26 10.72 8.71
N GLY A 59 15.85 9.63 9.21
CA GLY A 59 16.19 8.47 8.39
C GLY A 59 14.95 7.78 7.84
N ARG A 60 13.91 7.60 8.67
CA ARG A 60 12.60 7.09 8.21
C ARG A 60 11.96 8.01 7.17
N LEU A 61 12.06 9.34 7.33
CA LEU A 61 11.60 10.28 6.29
C LEU A 61 12.39 10.06 5.00
N GLY A 62 13.72 9.97 5.07
CA GLY A 62 14.56 9.69 3.89
C GLY A 62 14.09 8.47 3.11
N ASN A 63 13.73 7.38 3.79
CA ASN A 63 13.18 6.18 3.14
C ASN A 63 11.78 6.40 2.54
N GLN A 64 10.90 7.16 3.19
CA GLN A 64 9.58 7.52 2.63
C GLN A 64 9.73 8.38 1.36
N LEU A 65 10.70 9.29 1.34
CA LEU A 65 10.97 10.10 0.15
C LEU A 65 11.57 9.27 -0.98
N ALA A 66 12.40 8.27 -0.66
CA ALA A 66 12.87 7.29 -1.62
C ALA A 66 11.73 6.49 -2.23
N TRP A 67 10.69 6.15 -1.45
CA TRP A 67 9.45 5.55 -1.95
C TRP A 67 8.71 6.45 -2.93
N PHE A 68 8.62 7.75 -2.66
CA PHE A 68 8.02 8.70 -3.61
C PHE A 68 8.82 8.80 -4.91
N ALA A 69 10.15 8.87 -4.84
CA ALA A 69 10.98 9.00 -6.02
C ALA A 69 10.96 7.73 -6.89
N GLU A 70 11.47 6.61 -6.38
CA GLU A 70 11.74 5.42 -7.18
C GLU A 70 11.27 4.12 -6.50
N PRO A 71 10.33 3.35 -7.11
CA PRO A 71 9.61 3.61 -8.36
C PRO A 71 8.27 4.37 -8.18
N GLY A 72 8.01 4.99 -7.03
CA GLY A 72 6.67 5.44 -6.62
C GLY A 72 5.96 6.35 -7.60
N PHE A 73 6.40 7.60 -7.76
CA PHE A 73 5.75 8.57 -8.64
C PHE A 73 5.65 8.07 -10.08
N LEU A 74 6.68 7.39 -10.58
CA LEU A 74 6.64 6.78 -11.92
C LEU A 74 5.46 5.83 -12.06
N VAL A 75 5.33 4.87 -11.12
CA VAL A 75 4.24 3.91 -11.13
C VAL A 75 2.89 4.60 -10.92
N TYR A 76 2.78 5.54 -10.00
CA TYR A 76 1.52 6.22 -9.68
C TYR A 76 0.97 7.04 -10.85
N PHE A 77 1.80 7.86 -11.51
CA PHE A 77 1.33 8.68 -12.65
C PHE A 77 1.06 7.84 -13.90
N TRP A 78 1.92 6.86 -14.19
CA TRP A 78 1.66 5.92 -15.28
C TRP A 78 0.37 5.12 -15.05
N ALA A 79 0.18 4.57 -13.85
CA ALA A 79 -1.02 3.82 -13.51
C ALA A 79 -2.27 4.71 -13.53
N ARG A 80 -2.17 5.95 -13.03
CA ARG A 80 -3.28 6.91 -13.07
C ARG A 80 -3.74 7.20 -14.50
N GLU A 81 -2.81 7.51 -15.40
CA GLU A 81 -3.12 7.73 -16.82
C GLU A 81 -3.81 6.52 -17.44
N GLN A 82 -3.33 5.30 -17.16
CA GLN A 82 -3.97 4.08 -17.68
C GLN A 82 -5.40 3.91 -17.16
N VAL A 83 -5.58 4.07 -15.85
CA VAL A 83 -6.88 3.89 -15.19
C VAL A 83 -7.89 4.91 -15.70
N GLU A 84 -7.52 6.18 -15.78
CA GLU A 84 -8.42 7.24 -16.28
C GLU A 84 -8.74 7.05 -17.77
N ARG A 85 -7.75 6.65 -18.59
CA ARG A 85 -7.97 6.36 -20.01
C ARG A 85 -8.96 5.20 -20.21
N GLN A 86 -8.86 4.15 -19.40
CA GLN A 86 -9.79 3.01 -19.47
C GLN A 86 -11.19 3.38 -18.96
N ALA A 87 -11.25 4.15 -17.87
CA ALA A 87 -12.51 4.55 -17.25
C ALA A 87 -13.22 5.69 -18.00
N GLY A 88 -12.52 6.43 -18.86
CA GLY A 88 -13.05 7.56 -19.60
C GLY A 88 -13.15 8.87 -18.82
N GLY A 89 -12.47 8.96 -17.66
CA GLY A 89 -12.49 10.12 -16.76
C GLY A 89 -11.80 9.81 -15.43
N ASN A 90 -11.76 10.77 -14.51
CA ASN A 90 -11.21 10.59 -13.16
C ASN A 90 -12.13 9.76 -12.26
N PRO A 91 -11.75 8.56 -11.78
CA PRO A 91 -12.58 7.78 -10.88
C PRO A 91 -12.25 8.01 -9.39
N SER A 92 -11.30 8.90 -9.07
CA SER A 92 -10.81 9.13 -7.71
C SER A 92 -11.38 10.40 -7.10
N TRP A 93 -11.49 10.44 -5.77
CA TRP A 93 -12.03 11.60 -5.06
C TRP A 93 -11.35 11.80 -3.70
N ASN A 94 -11.47 13.01 -3.19
CA ASN A 94 -11.20 13.33 -1.78
C ASN A 94 -12.36 14.08 -1.09
N THR A 95 -13.54 14.13 -1.71
CA THR A 95 -14.77 14.52 -1.02
C THR A 95 -15.04 13.62 0.18
N GLY A 96 -15.43 14.22 1.31
CA GLY A 96 -15.68 13.49 2.56
C GLY A 96 -14.44 12.95 3.28
N VAL A 97 -13.23 13.28 2.82
CA VAL A 97 -11.98 12.85 3.48
C VAL A 97 -11.61 13.79 4.62
N ASP A 98 -11.57 13.23 5.83
CA ASP A 98 -11.00 13.85 7.02
C ASP A 98 -9.50 13.50 7.15
N TYR A 99 -8.63 14.43 6.75
CA TYR A 99 -7.18 14.24 6.79
C TYR A 99 -6.62 14.19 8.21
N ARG A 100 -7.30 14.82 9.19
CA ARG A 100 -6.89 14.76 10.59
C ARG A 100 -7.13 13.36 11.13
N ARG A 101 -8.29 12.78 10.84
CA ARG A 101 -8.60 11.39 11.19
C ARG A 101 -7.66 10.39 10.52
N LEU A 102 -7.31 10.59 9.25
CA LEU A 102 -6.33 9.74 8.56
C LEU A 102 -4.97 9.78 9.28
N LEU A 103 -4.48 10.97 9.62
CA LEU A 103 -3.21 11.13 10.33
C LEU A 103 -3.23 10.45 11.71
N GLU A 104 -4.30 10.60 12.48
CA GLU A 104 -4.46 9.96 13.81
C GLU A 104 -4.31 8.42 13.75
N THR A 105 -4.71 7.81 12.65
CA THR A 105 -4.63 6.34 12.45
C THR A 105 -3.32 5.88 11.80
N SER A 106 -2.48 6.83 11.36
CA SER A 106 -1.30 6.53 10.58
C SER A 106 -0.20 5.83 11.39
N ILE A 107 0.56 4.95 10.74
CA ILE A 107 1.81 4.40 11.32
C ILE A 107 2.88 5.48 11.55
N ASN A 108 2.73 6.64 10.90
CA ASN A 108 3.70 7.73 10.92
C ASN A 108 3.25 8.92 11.78
N HIS A 109 2.16 8.81 12.54
CA HIS A 109 1.60 9.90 13.35
C HIS A 109 2.65 10.63 14.20
N ASP A 110 3.39 9.89 15.04
CA ASP A 110 4.36 10.47 15.96
C ASP A 110 5.57 11.06 15.22
N GLN A 111 5.92 10.48 14.07
CA GLN A 111 6.98 11.00 13.21
C GLN A 111 6.60 12.37 12.64
N VAL A 112 5.35 12.52 12.18
CA VAL A 112 4.83 13.80 11.66
C VAL A 112 4.86 14.86 12.75
N ILE A 113 4.38 14.56 13.96
CA ILE A 113 4.42 15.52 15.07
C ILE A 113 5.86 15.98 15.33
N ALA A 114 6.79 15.03 15.46
CA ALA A 114 8.20 15.35 15.72
C ALA A 114 8.81 16.25 14.62
N LEU A 115 8.53 15.96 13.35
CA LEU A 115 9.08 16.74 12.23
C LEU A 115 8.46 18.14 12.11
N TYR A 116 7.17 18.30 12.42
CA TYR A 116 6.53 19.62 12.48
C TYR A 116 7.08 20.46 13.64
N ASP A 117 7.26 19.86 14.82
CA ASP A 117 7.86 20.50 15.98
C ASP A 117 9.30 20.95 15.69
N MET A 118 10.11 20.08 15.07
CA MET A 118 11.47 20.41 14.64
C MET A 118 11.52 21.54 13.61
N ALA A 119 10.54 21.58 12.69
CA ALA A 119 10.45 22.61 11.67
C ALA A 119 9.87 23.95 12.18
N GLY A 120 9.27 23.96 13.38
CA GLY A 120 8.65 25.16 13.97
C GLY A 120 7.43 25.66 13.20
N ILE A 121 6.71 24.77 12.50
CA ILE A 121 5.50 25.08 11.73
C ILE A 121 4.26 24.42 12.34
N SER A 122 3.08 24.97 12.08
CA SER A 122 1.83 24.46 12.66
C SER A 122 1.23 23.33 11.82
N LEU A 123 1.20 22.11 12.38
CA LEU A 123 0.50 20.97 11.79
C LEU A 123 -1.00 21.24 11.63
N ASP A 124 -1.61 21.90 12.63
CA ASP A 124 -3.02 22.27 12.58
C ASP A 124 -3.34 23.23 11.44
N ALA A 125 -2.44 24.16 11.13
CA ALA A 125 -2.62 25.10 10.02
C ALA A 125 -2.57 24.40 8.65
N ASP A 126 -1.65 23.44 8.47
CA ASP A 126 -1.56 22.67 7.22
C ASP A 126 -2.74 21.68 7.09
N LEU A 127 -3.20 21.06 8.18
CA LEU A 127 -4.43 20.25 8.19
C LEU A 127 -5.68 21.10 7.88
N GLN A 128 -5.79 22.31 8.42
CA GLN A 128 -6.86 23.24 8.09
C GLN A 128 -6.82 23.66 6.61
N THR A 129 -5.62 23.83 6.06
CA THR A 129 -5.42 24.11 4.63
C THR A 129 -5.96 22.98 3.77
N LEU A 130 -5.65 21.72 4.11
CA LEU A 130 -6.21 20.56 3.42
C LEU A 130 -7.73 20.50 3.51
N GLU A 131 -8.31 20.90 4.65
CA GLU A 131 -9.75 20.85 4.87
C GLU A 131 -10.53 21.84 3.99
N ILE A 132 -10.00 23.06 3.81
CA ILE A 132 -10.65 24.13 3.03
C ILE A 132 -10.29 24.12 1.54
N THR A 133 -9.30 23.31 1.15
CA THR A 133 -8.89 23.19 -0.25
C THR A 133 -10.04 22.59 -1.06
N PRO A 134 -10.36 23.13 -2.25
CA PRO A 134 -11.37 22.57 -3.14
C PRO A 134 -11.17 21.07 -3.33
N ARG A 135 -12.25 20.30 -3.15
CA ARG A 135 -12.22 18.85 -3.24
C ARG A 135 -12.27 18.41 -4.70
N ILE A 136 -11.66 17.26 -4.95
CA ILE A 136 -11.72 16.52 -6.20
C ILE A 136 -12.90 15.54 -6.09
N GLU A 137 -13.83 15.67 -7.03
CA GLU A 137 -14.94 14.74 -7.22
C GLU A 137 -14.59 13.70 -8.28
N ALA A 138 -15.14 12.50 -8.14
CA ALA A 138 -15.03 11.49 -9.18
C ALA A 138 -16.05 11.77 -10.30
N ASP A 139 -15.66 11.50 -11.54
CA ASP A 139 -16.59 11.32 -12.64
C ASP A 139 -17.46 10.07 -12.34
N PRO A 140 -18.80 10.21 -12.25
CA PRO A 140 -19.67 9.09 -11.92
C PRO A 140 -19.57 7.90 -12.88
N ALA A 141 -19.38 8.14 -14.18
CA ALA A 141 -19.25 7.08 -15.19
C ALA A 141 -17.90 6.36 -15.06
N ALA A 142 -16.82 7.11 -14.81
CA ALA A 142 -15.50 6.53 -14.56
C ALA A 142 -15.46 5.71 -13.27
N LEU A 143 -16.10 6.21 -12.20
CA LEU A 143 -16.25 5.46 -10.95
C LEU A 143 -17.02 4.16 -11.19
N GLU A 144 -18.16 4.23 -11.88
CA GLU A 144 -18.96 3.04 -12.20
C GLU A 144 -18.18 2.02 -13.06
N TYR A 145 -17.30 2.47 -13.96
CA TYR A 145 -16.40 1.58 -14.69
C TYR A 145 -15.45 0.83 -13.74
N LEU A 146 -14.82 1.50 -12.75
CA LEU A 146 -13.98 0.83 -11.75
C LEU A 146 -14.78 -0.14 -10.90
N GLU A 147 -15.97 0.25 -10.44
CA GLU A 147 -16.85 -0.61 -9.63
C GLU A 147 -17.20 -1.93 -10.33
N ARG A 148 -17.34 -1.90 -11.65
CA ARG A 148 -17.68 -3.09 -12.44
C ARG A 148 -16.47 -3.96 -12.76
N ASN A 149 -15.27 -3.38 -12.89
CA ASN A 149 -14.14 -4.06 -13.51
C ASN A 149 -12.91 -4.24 -12.61
N ILE A 150 -12.78 -3.46 -11.54
CA ILE A 150 -11.54 -3.34 -10.76
C ILE A 150 -11.80 -3.53 -9.26
N VAL A 151 -12.93 -3.04 -8.74
CA VAL A 151 -13.26 -3.11 -7.32
C VAL A 151 -13.45 -4.57 -6.89
N PHE A 152 -12.78 -4.96 -5.80
CA PHE A 152 -12.84 -6.34 -5.31
C PHE A 152 -14.22 -6.67 -4.75
N SER A 153 -14.74 -7.84 -5.13
CA SER A 153 -15.96 -8.43 -4.56
C SER A 153 -15.71 -9.40 -3.42
N GLY A 154 -14.47 -9.87 -3.25
CA GLY A 154 -14.15 -10.96 -2.34
C GLY A 154 -14.55 -12.35 -2.85
N GLU A 155 -15.12 -12.43 -4.05
CA GLU A 155 -15.49 -13.71 -4.68
C GLU A 155 -14.25 -14.40 -5.25
N LEU A 156 -13.92 -15.56 -4.68
CA LEU A 156 -12.77 -16.36 -5.11
C LEU A 156 -13.16 -17.56 -5.98
N ALA A 157 -14.45 -17.79 -6.22
CA ALA A 157 -14.97 -18.86 -7.08
C ALA A 157 -14.40 -20.26 -6.78
N GLY A 158 -14.13 -20.55 -5.51
CA GLY A 158 -13.54 -21.83 -5.08
C GLY A 158 -12.03 -21.97 -5.30
N VAL A 159 -11.36 -20.94 -5.82
CA VAL A 159 -9.91 -20.95 -6.07
C VAL A 159 -9.16 -20.55 -4.80
N PRO A 160 -8.24 -21.39 -4.28
CA PRO A 160 -7.41 -21.01 -3.15
C PRO A 160 -6.40 -19.93 -3.55
N VAL A 161 -6.23 -18.93 -2.69
CA VAL A 161 -5.31 -17.81 -2.86
C VAL A 161 -4.35 -17.77 -1.66
N LEU A 162 -3.06 -17.82 -1.94
CA LEU A 162 -2.01 -17.50 -0.97
C LEU A 162 -1.35 -16.19 -1.39
N ALA A 163 -1.60 -15.11 -0.65
CA ALA A 163 -0.93 -13.84 -0.86
C ALA A 163 0.34 -13.76 -0.01
N MET A 164 1.37 -13.11 -0.56
CA MET A 164 2.66 -12.91 0.11
C MET A 164 3.05 -11.44 0.00
N HIS A 165 3.40 -10.80 1.11
CA HIS A 165 3.68 -9.35 1.16
C HIS A 165 4.87 -9.03 2.06
N THR A 166 5.68 -8.04 1.70
CA THR A 166 6.71 -7.48 2.58
C THR A 166 6.12 -6.39 3.47
N ASP A 167 6.44 -6.35 4.75
CA ASP A 167 5.92 -5.31 5.64
C ASP A 167 6.54 -3.92 5.41
N GLY A 168 7.75 -3.88 4.86
CA GLY A 168 8.42 -2.65 4.41
C GLY A 168 8.07 -2.22 2.99
N ASP A 169 6.92 -2.61 2.43
CA ASP A 169 6.48 -2.20 1.08
C ASP A 169 5.80 -0.82 1.11
N GLY A 170 6.44 0.19 0.54
CA GLY A 170 5.88 1.53 0.39
C GLY A 170 5.33 1.86 -0.99
N LEU A 171 5.36 0.92 -1.93
CA LEU A 171 4.70 1.07 -3.23
C LEU A 171 3.26 0.59 -3.19
N VAL A 172 3.05 -0.58 -2.57
CA VAL A 172 1.72 -1.14 -2.29
C VAL A 172 1.71 -1.50 -0.82
N THR A 173 1.19 -0.61 0.02
CA THR A 173 1.31 -0.79 1.47
C THR A 173 0.60 -2.06 1.96
N PRO A 174 1.13 -2.73 3.01
CA PRO A 174 0.55 -3.97 3.54
C PRO A 174 -0.91 -3.82 3.96
N ASP A 175 -1.35 -2.62 4.29
CA ASP A 175 -2.73 -2.30 4.62
C ASP A 175 -3.73 -2.76 3.53
N ASN A 176 -3.31 -2.78 2.25
CA ASN A 176 -4.13 -3.33 1.15
C ASN A 176 -4.49 -4.81 1.38
N GLN A 177 -3.61 -5.58 2.02
CA GLN A 177 -3.86 -6.99 2.37
C GLN A 177 -4.97 -7.10 3.42
N HIS A 178 -5.06 -6.17 4.37
CA HIS A 178 -6.18 -6.12 5.30
C HIS A 178 -7.50 -5.84 4.57
N ALA A 179 -7.53 -4.85 3.67
CA ALA A 179 -8.73 -4.55 2.88
C ALA A 179 -9.20 -5.76 2.05
N TYR A 180 -8.26 -6.47 1.41
CA TYR A 180 -8.55 -7.66 0.64
C TYR A 180 -9.10 -8.81 1.50
N ALA A 181 -8.49 -9.06 2.67
CA ALA A 181 -8.99 -10.07 3.60
C ALA A 181 -10.41 -9.75 4.09
N GLU A 182 -10.70 -8.49 4.35
CA GLU A 182 -12.01 -8.04 4.82
C GLU A 182 -13.12 -8.27 3.79
N VAL A 183 -12.89 -7.96 2.52
CA VAL A 183 -13.89 -8.19 1.48
C VAL A 183 -14.06 -9.70 1.19
N VAL A 184 -12.97 -10.48 1.19
CA VAL A 184 -13.04 -11.95 1.04
C VAL A 184 -13.83 -12.59 2.18
N ARG A 185 -13.59 -12.15 3.42
CA ARG A 185 -14.35 -12.61 4.60
C ARG A 185 -15.81 -12.20 4.53
N ALA A 186 -16.12 -10.99 4.07
CA ALA A 186 -17.49 -10.54 3.89
C ALA A 186 -18.25 -11.36 2.84
N ALA A 187 -17.54 -11.88 1.83
CA ALA A 187 -18.08 -12.80 0.84
C ALA A 187 -18.13 -14.27 1.31
N GLY A 188 -17.70 -14.59 2.54
CA GLY A 188 -17.69 -15.96 3.09
C GLY A 188 -16.62 -16.87 2.48
N ASN A 189 -15.55 -16.28 1.91
CA ASN A 189 -14.48 -16.99 1.22
C ASN A 189 -13.18 -17.04 2.04
N GLU A 190 -13.18 -16.74 3.33
CA GLU A 190 -11.98 -16.68 4.18
C GLU A 190 -11.24 -18.03 4.31
N ALA A 191 -11.94 -19.15 4.09
CA ALA A 191 -11.31 -20.47 4.05
C ALA A 191 -10.39 -20.66 2.83
N LEU A 192 -10.58 -19.86 1.77
CA LEU A 192 -9.81 -19.90 0.52
C LEU A 192 -8.64 -18.91 0.50
N LEU A 193 -8.55 -17.97 1.45
CA LEU A 193 -7.45 -17.00 1.51
C LEU A 193 -6.49 -17.31 2.66
N ARG A 194 -5.19 -17.34 2.35
CA ARG A 194 -4.12 -17.22 3.34
C ARG A 194 -3.18 -16.10 2.94
N GLN A 195 -2.59 -15.44 3.93
CA GLN A 195 -1.65 -14.36 3.74
C GLN A 195 -0.42 -14.64 4.59
N VAL A 196 0.76 -14.55 3.99
CA VAL A 196 2.04 -14.75 4.65
C VAL A 196 2.89 -13.50 4.44
N TYR A 197 3.69 -13.15 5.44
CA TYR A 197 4.43 -11.90 5.44
C TYR A 197 5.92 -12.15 5.62
N VAL A 198 6.72 -11.35 4.93
CA VAL A 198 8.17 -11.37 5.04
C VAL A 198 8.63 -10.05 5.64
N HIS A 199 9.35 -10.09 6.75
CA HIS A 199 9.89 -8.92 7.43
C HIS A 199 11.10 -8.40 6.65
N ARG A 200 10.86 -7.46 5.73
CA ARG A 200 11.89 -6.93 4.84
C ARG A 200 11.44 -5.63 4.18
N ALA A 201 12.39 -4.70 4.00
CA ALA A 201 12.21 -3.57 3.12
C ALA A 201 11.96 -3.97 1.66
N GLY A 202 11.21 -3.12 0.97
CA GLY A 202 11.13 -3.09 -0.48
C GLY A 202 9.92 -3.82 -1.06
N HIS A 203 9.59 -3.50 -2.30
CA HIS A 203 8.40 -3.99 -2.99
C HIS A 203 8.73 -5.34 -3.60
N CYS A 204 7.91 -6.36 -3.31
CA CYS A 204 8.14 -7.74 -3.76
C CYS A 204 9.56 -8.28 -3.47
N SER A 205 10.19 -7.83 -2.39
CA SER A 205 11.59 -8.14 -2.08
C SER A 205 11.73 -9.52 -1.43
N PHE A 206 11.31 -10.55 -2.15
CA PHE A 206 11.35 -11.94 -1.72
C PHE A 206 12.56 -12.66 -2.29
N THR A 207 13.03 -13.67 -1.57
CA THR A 207 14.00 -14.64 -2.09
C THR A 207 13.28 -15.73 -2.89
N ALA A 208 14.01 -16.41 -3.78
CA ALA A 208 13.44 -17.56 -4.50
C ALA A 208 13.05 -18.69 -3.54
N ALA A 209 13.76 -18.85 -2.41
CA ALA A 209 13.43 -19.80 -1.37
C ALA A 209 12.07 -19.52 -0.73
N GLU A 210 11.81 -18.28 -0.33
CA GLU A 210 10.51 -17.86 0.24
C GLU A 210 9.36 -18.08 -0.75
N VAL A 211 9.54 -17.64 -2.00
CA VAL A 211 8.52 -17.84 -3.05
C VAL A 211 8.24 -19.33 -3.29
N THR A 212 9.28 -20.18 -3.24
CA THR A 212 9.12 -21.62 -3.45
C THR A 212 8.35 -22.26 -2.29
N VAL A 213 8.66 -21.90 -1.04
CA VAL A 213 7.90 -22.40 0.13
C VAL A 213 6.44 -21.97 0.10
N ALA A 214 6.16 -20.72 -0.28
CA ALA A 214 4.78 -20.25 -0.44
C ALA A 214 4.06 -21.01 -1.57
N LEU A 215 4.71 -21.18 -2.73
CA LEU A 215 4.14 -21.91 -3.85
C LEU A 215 3.87 -23.38 -3.49
N ASP A 216 4.80 -24.07 -2.84
CA ASP A 216 4.64 -25.44 -2.39
C ASP A 216 3.44 -25.57 -1.46
N ALA A 217 3.23 -24.61 -0.55
CA ALA A 217 2.09 -24.60 0.34
C ALA A 217 0.74 -24.36 -0.38
N LEU A 218 0.73 -23.52 -1.42
CA LEU A 218 -0.44 -23.33 -2.27
C LEU A 218 -0.75 -24.59 -3.09
N LEU A 219 0.27 -25.25 -3.63
CA LEU A 219 0.12 -26.52 -4.35
C LEU A 219 -0.42 -27.61 -3.43
N GLU A 220 0.12 -27.74 -2.22
CA GLU A 220 -0.39 -28.68 -1.21
C GLU A 220 -1.86 -28.40 -0.88
N ARG A 221 -2.27 -27.12 -0.78
CA ARG A 221 -3.68 -26.75 -0.59
C ARG A 221 -4.57 -27.18 -1.74
N VAL A 222 -4.09 -27.06 -2.98
CA VAL A 222 -4.80 -27.47 -4.19
C VAL A 222 -4.92 -29.00 -4.26
N GLU A 223 -3.85 -29.72 -3.93
CA GLU A 223 -3.79 -31.18 -4.03
C GLU A 223 -4.56 -31.89 -2.92
N THR A 224 -4.45 -31.42 -1.67
CA THR A 224 -4.99 -32.10 -0.49
C THR A 224 -6.34 -31.56 -0.04
N GLY A 225 -6.72 -30.37 -0.49
CA GLY A 225 -7.91 -29.68 -0.01
C GLY A 225 -7.76 -29.00 1.35
N SER A 226 -6.58 -29.04 1.98
CA SER A 226 -6.32 -28.44 3.30
C SER A 226 -5.08 -27.54 3.26
N TRP A 227 -5.10 -26.44 4.00
CA TRP A 227 -3.91 -25.60 4.13
C TRP A 227 -2.86 -26.32 4.99
N PRO A 228 -1.59 -26.38 4.57
CA PRO A 228 -0.52 -26.84 5.44
C PRO A 228 -0.24 -25.83 6.56
N GLU A 229 0.70 -26.18 7.44
CA GLU A 229 1.25 -25.26 8.42
C GLU A 229 1.99 -24.11 7.70
N LEU A 230 1.48 -22.89 7.93
CA LEU A 230 1.97 -21.62 7.39
C LEU A 230 2.57 -20.72 8.48
N ASP A 231 2.86 -21.27 9.66
CA ASP A 231 3.49 -20.49 10.71
C ASP A 231 4.93 -20.09 10.27
N PRO A 232 5.42 -18.93 10.74
CA PRO A 232 6.73 -18.41 10.34
C PRO A 232 7.90 -19.37 10.55
N GLU A 233 7.90 -20.13 11.66
CA GLU A 233 9.01 -21.02 12.00
C GLU A 233 9.10 -22.18 11.00
N THR A 234 7.96 -22.80 10.70
CA THR A 234 7.86 -23.86 9.70
C THR A 234 8.28 -23.37 8.31
N MET A 235 7.76 -22.21 7.87
CA MET A 235 8.08 -21.67 6.55
C MET A 235 9.57 -21.30 6.42
N ASN A 236 10.12 -20.64 7.43
CA ASN A 236 11.55 -20.30 7.45
C ASN A 236 12.42 -21.56 7.47
N SER A 237 12.04 -22.58 8.24
CA SER A 237 12.78 -23.85 8.29
C SER A 237 12.80 -24.54 6.93
N LYS A 238 11.66 -24.60 6.22
CA LYS A 238 11.60 -25.13 4.85
C LYS A 238 12.51 -24.33 3.90
N ALA A 239 12.47 -23.00 3.95
CA ALA A 239 13.28 -22.14 3.10
C ALA A 239 14.79 -22.34 3.33
N ARG A 240 15.23 -22.54 4.59
CA ARG A 240 16.65 -22.80 4.94
C ARG A 240 17.20 -24.12 4.40
N THR A 241 16.36 -25.09 4.06
CA THR A 241 16.81 -26.36 3.45
C THR A 241 17.25 -26.21 1.99
N MET A 242 16.89 -25.10 1.35
CA MET A 242 17.20 -24.85 -0.05
C MET A 242 18.65 -24.41 -0.23
N ARG A 243 19.13 -24.47 -1.48
CA ARG A 243 20.50 -24.07 -1.79
C ARG A 243 20.72 -22.57 -1.49
N PRO A 244 21.91 -22.16 -1.04
CA PRO A 244 22.18 -20.76 -0.67
C PRO A 244 21.92 -19.72 -1.77
N ASP A 245 22.02 -20.09 -3.05
CA ASP A 245 21.69 -19.20 -4.17
C ASP A 245 20.20 -18.83 -4.24
N ARG A 246 19.32 -19.65 -3.65
CA ARG A 246 17.88 -19.38 -3.55
C ARG A 246 17.54 -18.33 -2.50
N SER A 247 18.46 -18.03 -1.59
CA SER A 247 18.32 -17.01 -0.54
C SER A 247 18.84 -15.63 -0.95
N ARG A 248 19.08 -15.41 -2.25
CA ARG A 248 19.55 -14.13 -2.79
C ARG A 248 18.37 -13.22 -3.15
N LEU A 249 18.46 -11.96 -2.75
CA LEU A 249 17.61 -10.87 -3.25
C LEU A 249 18.01 -10.48 -4.67
N ARG A 250 17.12 -9.75 -5.36
CA ARG A 250 17.42 -9.16 -6.67
C ARG A 250 18.60 -8.19 -6.64
N THR A 251 18.88 -7.58 -5.48
CA THR A 251 20.06 -6.72 -5.25
C THR A 251 21.37 -7.50 -5.25
N GLY A 252 21.32 -8.84 -5.12
CA GLY A 252 22.47 -9.74 -5.07
C GLY A 252 22.84 -10.21 -3.67
N ASP A 253 22.32 -9.55 -2.64
CA ASP A 253 22.56 -9.88 -1.24
C ASP A 253 21.94 -11.22 -0.86
N THR A 254 22.68 -12.04 -0.11
CA THR A 254 22.14 -13.23 0.52
C THR A 254 21.53 -12.84 1.87
N VAL A 255 20.26 -13.21 2.10
CA VAL A 255 19.54 -12.93 3.35
C VAL A 255 18.95 -14.21 3.93
N GLU A 256 18.71 -14.21 5.24
CA GLU A 256 17.91 -15.26 5.86
C GLU A 256 16.44 -15.15 5.44
N PRO A 257 15.70 -16.28 5.37
CA PRO A 257 14.26 -16.27 5.24
C PRO A 257 13.62 -15.44 6.35
N GLY A 258 12.69 -14.57 5.98
CA GLY A 258 12.12 -13.55 6.85
C GLY A 258 10.63 -13.73 7.12
N PHE A 259 10.06 -14.93 6.97
CA PHE A 259 8.66 -15.13 7.32
C PHE A 259 8.44 -14.75 8.80
N PHE A 260 7.37 -14.02 9.08
CA PHE A 260 7.06 -13.57 10.43
C PHE A 260 5.55 -13.41 10.64
N ALA A 261 5.14 -13.40 11.91
CA ALA A 261 3.75 -13.16 12.27
C ALA A 261 3.46 -11.66 12.16
N TYR A 262 2.54 -11.31 11.27
CA TYR A 262 2.20 -9.93 10.99
C TYR A 262 0.70 -9.80 10.74
N GLN A 263 0.14 -8.72 11.27
CA GLN A 263 -1.25 -8.33 11.02
C GLN A 263 -1.21 -6.91 10.45
N PRO A 264 -1.51 -6.72 9.16
CA PRO A 264 -1.58 -5.38 8.59
C PRO A 264 -2.67 -4.56 9.28
N ARG A 265 -2.47 -3.25 9.33
CA ARG A 265 -3.46 -2.34 9.90
C ARG A 265 -4.66 -2.19 8.96
N PRO A 266 -5.81 -1.75 9.47
CA PRO A 266 -6.93 -1.39 8.62
C PRO A 266 -6.53 -0.38 7.55
N PHE A 267 -6.87 -0.66 6.30
CA PHE A 267 -6.62 0.27 5.22
C PHE A 267 -7.46 1.54 5.40
N PRO A 268 -6.83 2.73 5.48
CA PRO A 268 -7.55 3.94 5.90
C PRO A 268 -8.72 4.33 4.99
N ARG A 269 -8.69 3.93 3.71
CA ARG A 269 -9.71 4.24 2.71
C ARG A 269 -10.00 3.04 1.80
N ALA A 270 -10.33 1.89 2.40
CA ALA A 270 -10.84 0.76 1.63
C ALA A 270 -12.12 1.17 0.86
N TYR A 271 -12.21 0.72 -0.39
CA TYR A 271 -13.40 0.85 -1.22
C TYR A 271 -13.60 -0.47 -1.97
N ASP A 272 -14.63 -1.21 -1.58
CA ASP A 272 -14.95 -2.52 -2.13
C ASP A 272 -16.45 -2.68 -2.45
N MET A 273 -16.88 -3.87 -2.88
CA MET A 273 -18.27 -4.10 -3.26
C MET A 273 -19.30 -3.83 -2.13
N ARG A 274 -18.87 -3.82 -0.86
CA ARG A 274 -19.74 -3.42 0.26
C ARG A 274 -20.07 -1.94 0.17
N ASP A 275 -19.09 -1.10 -0.15
CA ASP A 275 -19.28 0.36 -0.33
C ASP A 275 -20.11 0.67 -1.57
N VAL A 276 -19.89 -0.06 -2.66
CA VAL A 276 -20.71 0.04 -3.89
C VAL A 276 -22.17 -0.23 -3.59
N GLY A 277 -22.46 -1.28 -2.82
CA GLY A 277 -23.82 -1.62 -2.40
C GLY A 277 -24.48 -0.51 -1.58
N GLN A 278 -23.75 0.06 -0.62
CA GLN A 278 -24.23 1.17 0.21
C GLN A 278 -24.51 2.43 -0.63
N ARG A 279 -23.60 2.77 -1.55
CA ARG A 279 -23.74 3.93 -2.44
C ARG A 279 -24.95 3.81 -3.35
N LYS A 280 -25.16 2.64 -3.98
CA LYS A 280 -26.33 2.38 -4.84
C LYS A 280 -27.64 2.42 -4.05
N ALA A 281 -27.66 1.83 -2.85
CA ALA A 281 -28.82 1.89 -1.97
C ALA A 281 -29.18 3.33 -1.58
N ALA A 282 -28.19 4.18 -1.27
CA ALA A 282 -28.39 5.59 -0.97
C ALA A 282 -28.88 6.41 -2.19
N ALA A 283 -28.51 6.00 -3.41
CA ALA A 283 -28.91 6.65 -4.66
C ALA A 283 -30.30 6.20 -5.17
N GLY A 284 -30.96 5.24 -4.50
CA GLY A 284 -32.25 4.70 -4.93
C GLY A 284 -32.17 3.83 -6.20
N SER A 285 -30.96 3.38 -6.57
CA SER A 285 -30.74 2.46 -7.68
C SER A 285 -30.70 1.01 -7.17
N ASP A 286 -31.58 0.17 -7.73
CA ASP A 286 -31.70 -1.26 -7.41
C ASP A 286 -30.36 -1.98 -7.64
N PRO A 287 -29.77 -2.67 -6.64
CA PRO A 287 -28.44 -3.28 -6.72
C PRO A 287 -28.40 -4.62 -7.49
N ARG A 288 -29.22 -4.77 -8.54
CA ARG A 288 -29.24 -5.98 -9.38
C ARG A 288 -28.13 -6.03 -10.42
#